data_AF-A0AB33J4G7-F1
#
_entry.id   AF-A0AB33J4G7-F1
#
_cell.length_a   1.000
_cell.length_b   1.000
_cell.length_c   1.000
_cell.angle_alpha   90.00
_cell.angle_beta   90.00
_cell.angle_gamma   90.00
#
_symmetry.space_group_name_H-M   'P 1'
#
loop_
_entity.id
_entity.type
_entity.pdbx_description
1 polymer ?
#
loop_
_entity_poly.entity_id
_entity_poly.type
_entity_poly.pdbx_seq_one_letter_code
_entity_poly.pdbx_strand_id
1 'polypeptide(L)'
;MRTIILPALNGDCILVEFQLSHYILIDGGYVDTYENYLLPTLKEIESRGGKLDVVVVTHIDGDHISGIIRLLEEMPIGIGDVWYNGYRHIQSVAVTTEEKETFVHRNICKECQAEKPKPISAKQGCTLSALIAKNGVSWNTPAKGNTIMAPLSFPLGNANAIIHFLSPNNEDIKALESFWKKRLIKDRLLKKAHSEEFWDDAYEFSLSKDMPGFHFHEKKVSKNHDLLKLCKETYEPDGSASNGSSISFVIETEGKRVLFLGDSHAETVMTSLKALYGEENAPYHFDAVKLSHHGSYNNNSPELFSLLVADKWLVSTNGDKYNHPDMPTLAHIITKDKGRKIYFNYDLPICEELSDELYHKDFNFEIITPKGKSGIQIEI
;
A
#
# COMPACT_ATOMS: atom_id res chain seq x y z
N MET A 1 -1.13 -19.56 -7.25
CA MET A 1 -1.49 -18.54 -6.23
C MET A 1 -2.70 -17.77 -6.72
N ARG A 2 -3.60 -17.33 -5.85
CA ARG A 2 -4.79 -16.56 -6.25
C ARG A 2 -4.84 -15.21 -5.55
N THR A 3 -5.07 -14.14 -6.32
CA THR A 3 -5.18 -12.77 -5.81
C THR A 3 -6.55 -12.20 -6.12
N ILE A 4 -7.21 -11.59 -5.13
CA ILE A 4 -8.50 -10.93 -5.25
C ILE A 4 -8.30 -9.46 -4.86
N ILE A 5 -8.62 -8.54 -5.75
CA ILE A 5 -8.60 -7.10 -5.48
C ILE A 5 -10.03 -6.63 -5.35
N LEU A 6 -10.42 -6.26 -4.12
CA LEU A 6 -11.78 -5.85 -3.81
C LEU A 6 -12.02 -4.37 -4.18
N PRO A 7 -13.28 -3.94 -4.32
CA PRO A 7 -13.60 -2.54 -4.55
C PRO A 7 -13.30 -1.66 -3.32
N ALA A 8 -12.22 -0.88 -3.40
CA ALA A 8 -11.75 0.00 -2.33
C ALA A 8 -11.77 1.51 -2.67
N LEU A 9 -12.62 1.93 -3.62
CA LEU A 9 -12.57 3.24 -4.26
C LEU A 9 -11.14 3.59 -4.71
N ASN A 10 -10.56 4.65 -4.15
CA ASN A 10 -9.20 5.10 -4.39
C ASN A 10 -8.17 4.53 -3.39
N GLY A 11 -8.53 3.51 -2.62
CA GLY A 11 -7.65 2.81 -1.69
C GLY A 11 -7.34 1.38 -2.14
N ASP A 12 -6.70 0.61 -1.26
CA ASP A 12 -6.36 -0.79 -1.50
C ASP A 12 -7.06 -1.73 -0.52
N CYS A 13 -7.54 -2.86 -1.05
CA CYS A 13 -7.98 -4.01 -0.28
C CYS A 13 -7.77 -5.27 -1.11
N ILE A 14 -6.70 -6.00 -0.81
CA ILE A 14 -6.20 -7.11 -1.64
C ILE A 14 -6.09 -8.35 -0.77
N LEU A 15 -6.68 -9.44 -1.22
CA LEU A 15 -6.59 -10.73 -0.57
C LEU A 15 -5.77 -11.69 -1.44
N VAL A 16 -4.72 -12.29 -0.87
CA VAL A 16 -3.85 -13.24 -1.56
C VAL A 16 -3.94 -14.59 -0.89
N GLU A 17 -4.52 -15.56 -1.59
CA GLU A 17 -4.43 -16.98 -1.24
C GLU A 17 -3.14 -17.54 -1.83
N PHE A 18 -2.11 -17.58 -0.99
CA PHE A 18 -0.79 -18.05 -1.38
C PHE A 18 -0.64 -19.58 -1.24
N GLN A 19 -1.49 -20.19 -0.42
CA GLN A 19 -1.69 -21.63 -0.32
C GLN A 19 -3.17 -21.88 -0.01
N LEU A 20 -3.71 -23.05 -0.36
CA LEU A 20 -5.10 -23.41 -0.06
C LEU A 20 -5.45 -23.11 1.41
N SER A 21 -6.50 -22.31 1.62
CA SER A 21 -7.01 -21.89 2.94
C SER A 21 -6.07 -21.00 3.77
N HIS A 22 -4.98 -20.50 3.18
CA HIS A 22 -3.97 -19.64 3.81
C HIS A 22 -3.90 -18.30 3.07
N TYR A 23 -4.15 -17.20 3.80
CA TYR A 23 -4.41 -15.90 3.20
C TYR A 23 -3.55 -14.78 3.81
N ILE A 24 -3.10 -13.87 2.93
CA ILE A 24 -2.59 -12.55 3.26
C ILE A 24 -3.69 -11.55 2.92
N LEU A 25 -4.08 -10.71 3.86
CA LEU A 25 -4.86 -9.51 3.57
C LEU A 25 -3.91 -8.30 3.52
N ILE A 26 -3.92 -7.54 2.44
CA ILE A 26 -3.15 -6.32 2.26
C ILE A 26 -4.14 -5.16 2.20
N ASP A 27 -4.12 -4.33 3.23
CA ASP A 27 -5.02 -3.20 3.46
C ASP A 27 -6.52 -3.57 3.48
N GLY A 28 -7.33 -2.67 4.03
CA GLY A 28 -8.76 -2.91 4.29
C GLY A 28 -9.69 -1.96 3.55
N GLY A 29 -9.16 -1.03 2.76
CA GLY A 29 -9.96 0.03 2.18
C GLY A 29 -10.56 0.96 3.23
N TYR A 30 -11.68 1.58 2.85
CA TYR A 30 -12.55 2.33 3.75
C TYR A 30 -13.44 1.42 4.60
N VAL A 31 -14.16 2.00 5.57
CA VAL A 31 -15.19 1.28 6.35
C VAL A 31 -16.23 0.63 5.42
N ASP A 32 -16.70 1.36 4.41
CA ASP A 32 -17.67 0.85 3.43
C ASP A 32 -17.10 -0.31 2.62
N THR A 33 -15.79 -0.32 2.34
CA THR A 33 -15.11 -1.45 1.70
C THR A 33 -15.15 -2.69 2.59
N TYR A 34 -14.90 -2.50 3.88
CA TYR A 34 -15.02 -3.57 4.87
C TYR A 34 -16.44 -4.15 4.90
N GLU A 35 -17.44 -3.30 5.10
CA GLU A 35 -18.82 -3.74 5.31
C GLU A 35 -19.42 -4.42 4.06
N ASN A 36 -19.17 -3.86 2.88
CA ASN A 36 -19.82 -4.31 1.65
C ASN A 36 -19.09 -5.46 0.93
N TYR A 37 -17.77 -5.58 1.07
CA TYR A 37 -16.97 -6.53 0.27
C TYR A 37 -16.08 -7.43 1.13
N LEU A 38 -15.26 -6.86 2.02
CA LEU A 38 -14.28 -7.65 2.77
C LEU A 38 -14.97 -8.56 3.81
N LEU A 39 -15.88 -8.05 4.64
CA LEU A 39 -16.56 -8.83 5.68
C LEU A 39 -17.32 -10.05 5.12
N PRO A 40 -18.14 -9.94 4.06
CA PRO A 40 -18.73 -11.11 3.42
C PRO A 40 -17.69 -12.13 2.95
N THR A 41 -16.60 -11.65 2.33
CA THR A 41 -15.50 -12.50 1.85
C THR A 41 -14.80 -13.24 2.99
N LEU A 42 -14.50 -12.56 4.09
CA LEU A 42 -13.86 -13.15 5.26
C LEU A 42 -14.75 -14.20 5.95
N LYS A 43 -16.07 -13.94 6.04
CA LYS A 43 -17.03 -14.93 6.56
C LYS A 43 -17.11 -16.18 5.68
N GLU A 44 -17.03 -16.03 4.35
CA GLU A 44 -16.99 -17.17 3.44
C GLU A 44 -15.71 -18.00 3.66
N ILE A 45 -14.55 -17.34 3.82
CA ILE A 45 -13.28 -18.01 4.10
C ILE A 45 -13.33 -18.76 5.44
N GLU A 46 -13.81 -18.10 6.49
CA GLU A 46 -13.95 -18.68 7.83
C GLU A 46 -14.89 -19.89 7.81
N SER A 47 -16.01 -19.81 7.08
CA SER A 47 -16.97 -20.92 6.95
C SER A 47 -16.38 -22.17 6.28
N ARG A 48 -15.28 -22.01 5.53
CA ARG A 48 -14.51 -23.10 4.90
C ARG A 48 -13.31 -23.55 5.74
N GLY A 49 -13.16 -23.01 6.95
CA GLY A 49 -12.04 -23.29 7.85
C GLY A 49 -10.75 -22.55 7.48
N GLY A 50 -10.82 -21.54 6.61
CA GLY A 50 -9.69 -20.68 6.30
C GLY A 50 -9.42 -19.65 7.40
N LYS A 51 -8.24 -19.02 7.33
CA LYS A 51 -7.80 -17.98 8.26
C LYS A 51 -6.93 -16.95 7.55
N LEU A 52 -6.74 -15.79 8.16
CA LEU A 52 -5.71 -14.84 7.74
C LEU A 52 -4.41 -15.22 8.47
N ASP A 53 -3.40 -15.65 7.74
CA ASP A 53 -2.07 -15.86 8.33
C ASP A 53 -1.44 -14.53 8.70
N VAL A 54 -1.64 -13.52 7.85
CA VAL A 54 -1.20 -12.15 8.12
C VAL A 54 -2.14 -11.10 7.53
N VAL A 55 -2.32 -10.02 8.28
CA VAL A 55 -2.87 -8.74 7.79
C VAL A 55 -1.73 -7.75 7.65
N VAL A 56 -1.48 -7.26 6.45
CA VAL A 56 -0.49 -6.21 6.15
C VAL A 56 -1.22 -4.89 6.04
N VAL A 57 -0.82 -3.92 6.87
CA VAL A 57 -1.23 -2.52 6.75
C VAL A 57 -0.05 -1.78 6.19
N THR A 58 -0.11 -1.44 4.90
CA THR A 58 1.04 -0.91 4.16
C THR A 58 1.51 0.40 4.78
N HIS A 59 0.60 1.34 4.98
CA HIS A 59 0.83 2.63 5.63
C HIS A 59 -0.47 3.14 6.28
N ILE A 60 -0.47 4.38 6.77
CA ILE A 60 -1.47 4.85 7.75
C ILE A 60 -2.66 5.59 7.13
N ASP A 61 -2.75 5.62 5.81
CA ASP A 61 -3.75 6.44 5.13
C ASP A 61 -5.17 5.84 5.21
N GLY A 62 -6.17 6.71 5.17
CA GLY A 62 -7.55 6.35 5.56
C GLY A 62 -8.20 5.37 4.59
N ASP A 63 -7.81 5.46 3.33
CA ASP A 63 -8.11 4.55 2.21
C ASP A 63 -7.52 3.16 2.39
N HIS A 64 -6.62 2.96 3.36
CA HIS A 64 -5.94 1.69 3.60
C HIS A 64 -6.34 1.09 4.95
N ILE A 65 -6.31 1.88 6.04
CA ILE A 65 -6.42 1.32 7.40
C ILE A 65 -7.84 1.27 7.95
N SER A 66 -8.77 2.07 7.42
CA SER A 66 -10.08 2.25 8.06
C SER A 66 -10.88 0.95 8.11
N GLY A 67 -10.86 0.16 7.05
CA GLY A 67 -11.48 -1.17 7.05
C GLY A 67 -10.78 -2.17 7.98
N ILE A 68 -9.46 -2.05 8.17
CA ILE A 68 -8.70 -2.90 9.10
C ILE A 68 -9.06 -2.59 10.56
N ILE A 69 -9.30 -1.32 10.90
CA ILE A 69 -9.79 -0.96 12.25
C ILE A 69 -11.12 -1.68 12.52
N ARG A 70 -12.06 -1.67 11.58
CA ARG A 70 -13.35 -2.36 11.73
C ARG A 70 -13.19 -3.88 11.79
N LEU A 71 -12.28 -4.45 10.98
CA LEU A 71 -11.91 -5.86 11.05
C LEU A 71 -11.44 -6.27 12.46
N LEU A 72 -10.56 -5.48 13.09
CA LEU A 72 -10.08 -5.80 14.44
C LEU A 72 -11.09 -5.46 15.55
N GLU A 73 -12.08 -4.62 15.30
CA GLU A 73 -13.18 -4.41 16.26
C GLU A 73 -14.11 -5.63 16.33
N GLU A 74 -14.36 -6.28 15.19
CA GLU A 74 -15.33 -7.39 15.07
C GLU A 74 -14.69 -8.78 15.10
N MET A 75 -13.44 -8.92 14.65
CA MET A 75 -12.70 -10.19 14.55
C MET A 75 -13.53 -11.35 13.91
N PRO A 76 -14.10 -11.17 12.70
CA PRO A 76 -14.93 -12.17 12.03
C PRO A 76 -14.18 -13.42 11.56
N ILE A 77 -12.85 -13.41 11.60
CA ILE A 77 -11.97 -14.51 11.18
C ILE A 77 -10.72 -14.53 12.06
N GLY A 78 -10.09 -15.71 12.22
CA GLY A 78 -8.81 -15.83 12.91
C GLY A 78 -7.68 -15.12 12.17
N ILE A 79 -6.86 -14.37 12.92
CA ILE A 79 -5.71 -13.61 12.40
C ILE A 79 -4.44 -14.08 13.13
N GLY A 80 -3.43 -14.53 12.37
CA GLY A 80 -2.16 -15.02 12.92
C GLY A 80 -1.21 -13.90 13.35
N ASP A 81 -0.99 -12.93 12.48
CA ASP A 81 -0.09 -11.80 12.68
C ASP A 81 -0.64 -10.53 12.01
N VAL A 82 -0.25 -9.37 12.52
CA VAL A 82 -0.49 -8.07 11.86
C VAL A 82 0.86 -7.43 11.58
N TRP A 83 1.08 -6.99 10.34
CA TRP A 83 2.26 -6.23 9.94
C TRP A 83 1.87 -4.78 9.77
N TYR A 84 2.33 -3.96 10.71
CA TYR A 84 1.99 -2.55 10.77
C TYR A 84 3.06 -1.75 11.53
N ASN A 85 3.62 -0.74 10.88
CA ASN A 85 4.56 0.20 11.51
C ASN A 85 3.80 1.33 12.21
N GLY A 86 3.25 1.02 13.39
CA GLY A 86 2.59 1.99 14.25
C GLY A 86 3.57 2.90 15.00
N TYR A 87 3.05 4.01 15.52
CA TYR A 87 3.85 4.99 16.27
C TYR A 87 4.69 4.38 17.41
N ARG A 88 4.16 3.36 18.10
CA ARG A 88 4.85 2.62 19.16
C ARG A 88 6.18 1.99 18.69
N HIS A 89 6.27 1.58 17.44
CA HIS A 89 7.48 0.95 16.88
C HIS A 89 8.52 1.97 16.44
N ILE A 90 8.07 3.15 16.01
CA ILE A 90 8.91 4.17 15.39
C ILE A 90 9.61 5.05 16.45
N GLN A 91 9.13 5.05 17.71
CA GLN A 91 9.82 5.73 18.80
C GLN A 91 11.14 5.03 19.15
N SER A 92 12.24 5.49 18.56
CA SER A 92 13.55 5.25 19.15
C SER A 92 13.67 6.13 20.41
N VAL A 93 13.75 5.49 21.58
CA VAL A 93 13.95 6.13 22.90
C VAL A 93 12.74 6.94 23.40
N ALA A 94 11.69 6.24 23.84
CA ALA A 94 10.82 6.79 24.87
C ALA A 94 10.37 5.65 25.80
N VAL A 95 11.17 5.40 26.86
CA VAL A 95 10.66 4.73 28.04
C VAL A 95 9.59 5.64 28.63
N THR A 96 8.35 5.45 28.19
CA THR A 96 7.18 6.04 28.86
C THR A 96 6.58 4.95 29.73
N THR A 97 6.41 5.28 31.00
CA THR A 97 5.79 4.39 31.99
C THR A 97 4.37 4.01 31.54
N GLU A 98 3.93 2.78 31.81
CA GLU A 98 2.62 2.20 31.42
C GLU A 98 1.42 3.13 31.66
N GLU A 99 1.50 3.99 32.69
CA GLU A 99 0.44 4.94 33.04
C GLU A 99 0.24 6.07 32.01
N LYS A 100 1.27 6.45 31.24
CA LYS A 100 1.18 7.52 30.22
C LYS A 100 0.63 7.03 28.89
N GLU A 101 0.94 5.80 28.47
CA GLU A 101 0.34 5.19 27.27
C GLU A 101 -1.18 5.06 27.42
N THR A 102 -1.64 4.69 28.61
CA THR A 102 -3.06 4.54 28.93
C THR A 102 -3.87 5.83 28.73
N PHE A 103 -3.25 7.01 28.94
CA PHE A 103 -3.90 8.32 28.81
C PHE A 103 -4.19 8.71 27.35
N VAL A 104 -3.29 8.35 26.43
CA VAL A 104 -3.44 8.61 24.99
C VAL A 104 -4.51 7.67 24.40
N HIS A 105 -4.49 6.39 24.79
CA HIS A 105 -5.46 5.38 24.35
C HIS A 105 -6.91 5.72 24.70
N ARG A 106 -7.18 6.19 25.92
CA ARG A 106 -8.56 6.32 26.43
C ARG A 106 -9.35 7.47 25.79
N ASN A 107 -8.66 8.51 25.30
CA ASN A 107 -9.28 9.67 24.64
C ASN A 107 -9.47 9.47 23.13
N ILE A 108 -8.68 8.59 22.51
CA ILE A 108 -8.70 8.33 21.06
C ILE A 108 -9.93 7.49 20.66
N CYS A 109 -10.30 6.48 21.45
CA CYS A 109 -11.42 5.58 21.12
C CYS A 109 -12.82 6.23 21.16
N LYS A 110 -12.99 7.42 21.75
CA LYS A 110 -14.31 8.05 21.91
C LYS A 110 -14.81 8.83 20.69
N GLU A 111 -13.93 9.16 19.74
CA GLU A 111 -14.28 10.03 18.59
C GLU A 111 -14.42 9.30 17.24
N CYS A 112 -14.12 8.00 17.17
CA CYS A 112 -14.23 7.19 15.94
C CYS A 112 -15.68 6.95 15.45
N GLN A 113 -16.70 7.52 16.12
CA GLN A 113 -18.12 7.37 15.79
C GLN A 113 -18.71 8.51 14.93
N ALA A 114 -17.88 9.30 14.22
CA ALA A 114 -18.36 10.45 13.47
C ALA A 114 -18.74 10.12 12.02
N GLU A 115 -19.95 10.54 11.60
CA GLU A 115 -20.62 10.29 10.30
C GLU A 115 -19.97 10.91 9.04
N LYS A 116 -18.73 11.45 9.12
CA LYS A 116 -18.04 12.02 7.94
C LYS A 116 -16.56 11.65 7.92
N PRO A 117 -16.02 11.19 6.77
CA PRO A 117 -14.60 10.89 6.63
C PRO A 117 -13.79 12.17 6.86
N LYS A 118 -13.02 12.19 7.95
CA LYS A 118 -12.04 13.24 8.24
C LYS A 118 -10.66 12.78 7.78
N PRO A 119 -9.79 13.68 7.31
CA PRO A 119 -8.42 13.33 6.94
C PRO A 119 -7.71 12.66 8.13
N ILE A 120 -6.86 11.67 7.82
CA ILE A 120 -6.17 10.80 8.78
C ILE A 120 -5.68 11.61 9.96
N SER A 121 -6.09 11.21 11.16
CA SER A 121 -5.52 11.75 12.38
C SER A 121 -4.59 10.70 12.96
N ALA A 122 -3.54 11.15 13.64
CA ALA A 122 -2.63 10.25 14.35
C ALA A 122 -3.40 9.25 15.26
N LYS A 123 -4.61 9.63 15.65
CA LYS A 123 -5.62 8.83 16.33
C LYS A 123 -5.91 7.49 15.64
N GLN A 124 -6.12 7.43 14.32
CA GLN A 124 -6.50 6.16 13.66
C GLN A 124 -5.39 5.11 13.74
N GLY A 125 -4.13 5.48 13.49
CA GLY A 125 -3.01 4.55 13.65
C GLY A 125 -2.77 4.14 15.12
N CYS A 126 -3.01 5.05 16.07
CA CYS A 126 -3.02 4.70 17.50
C CYS A 126 -4.19 3.75 17.87
N THR A 127 -5.39 3.96 17.30
CA THR A 127 -6.54 3.06 17.47
C THR A 127 -6.21 1.66 16.97
N LEU A 128 -5.61 1.56 15.78
CA LEU A 128 -5.19 0.27 15.23
C LEU A 128 -4.20 -0.45 16.17
N SER A 129 -3.18 0.29 16.65
CA SER A 129 -2.21 -0.22 17.65
C SER A 129 -2.90 -0.75 18.92
N ALA A 130 -3.95 -0.04 19.37
CA ALA A 130 -4.76 -0.45 20.53
C ALA A 130 -5.51 -1.74 20.31
N LEU A 131 -6.12 -1.89 19.14
CA LEU A 131 -6.94 -3.05 18.81
C LEU A 131 -6.08 -4.30 18.67
N ILE A 132 -4.91 -4.20 18.03
CA ILE A 132 -3.94 -5.31 17.93
C ILE A 132 -3.56 -5.80 19.33
N ALA A 133 -3.16 -4.89 20.22
CA ALA A 133 -2.79 -5.23 21.59
C ALA A 133 -3.96 -5.78 22.40
N LYS A 134 -5.15 -5.18 22.29
CA LYS A 134 -6.37 -5.60 23.00
C LYS A 134 -6.80 -7.02 22.62
N ASN A 135 -6.69 -7.37 21.33
CA ASN A 135 -7.09 -8.68 20.82
C ASN A 135 -6.00 -9.74 21.01
N GLY A 136 -4.81 -9.36 21.50
CA GLY A 136 -3.69 -10.29 21.70
C GLY A 136 -3.17 -10.92 20.40
N VAL A 137 -3.33 -10.23 19.27
CA VAL A 137 -2.82 -10.70 17.97
C VAL A 137 -1.33 -10.46 17.92
N SER A 138 -0.57 -11.39 17.32
CA SER A 138 0.86 -11.17 17.09
C SER A 138 1.05 -9.92 16.24
N TRP A 139 2.16 -9.21 16.47
CA TRP A 139 2.43 -7.96 15.76
C TRP A 139 3.89 -7.92 15.32
N ASN A 140 4.12 -7.72 14.02
CA ASN A 140 5.42 -7.58 13.40
C ASN A 140 6.38 -8.74 13.79
N THR A 141 5.88 -9.97 13.76
CA THR A 141 6.68 -11.17 14.09
C THR A 141 7.98 -11.26 13.28
N PRO A 142 8.03 -10.92 11.97
CA PRO A 142 9.28 -10.92 11.20
C PRO A 142 10.38 -10.04 11.81
N ALA A 143 10.00 -8.93 12.44
CA ALA A 143 10.88 -7.98 13.10
C ALA A 143 10.95 -8.19 14.63
N LYS A 144 10.48 -9.34 15.14
CA LYS A 144 10.41 -9.67 16.57
C LYS A 144 9.65 -8.61 17.39
N GLY A 145 8.55 -8.09 16.84
CA GLY A 145 7.75 -7.04 17.47
C GLY A 145 8.30 -5.63 17.31
N ASN A 146 9.37 -5.42 16.54
CA ASN A 146 9.88 -4.08 16.22
C ASN A 146 9.34 -3.59 14.86
N THR A 147 9.81 -2.43 14.41
CA THR A 147 9.50 -1.88 13.09
C THR A 147 9.95 -2.85 11.99
N ILE A 148 9.04 -3.16 11.06
CA ILE A 148 9.38 -3.86 9.82
C ILE A 148 10.15 -2.89 8.94
N MET A 149 11.37 -3.27 8.58
CA MET A 149 12.24 -2.50 7.70
C MET A 149 12.89 -3.43 6.69
N ALA A 150 13.10 -2.92 5.49
CA ALA A 150 13.86 -3.54 4.43
C ALA A 150 15.36 -3.23 4.54
N PRO A 151 16.23 -4.13 4.07
CA PRO A 151 15.90 -5.47 3.57
C PRO A 151 15.68 -6.46 4.73
N LEU A 152 14.62 -7.27 4.63
CA LEU A 152 14.35 -8.37 5.57
C LEU A 152 13.65 -9.51 4.84
N SER A 153 14.04 -10.76 5.11
CA SER A 153 13.38 -11.94 4.56
C SER A 153 12.81 -12.81 5.68
N PHE A 154 11.62 -13.34 5.47
CA PHE A 154 10.88 -14.08 6.48
C PHE A 154 10.11 -15.27 5.87
N PRO A 155 10.24 -16.50 6.41
CA PRO A 155 9.42 -17.62 5.99
C PRO A 155 7.99 -17.43 6.49
N LEU A 156 7.00 -17.57 5.61
CA LEU A 156 5.58 -17.43 5.95
C LEU A 156 4.86 -18.78 5.92
N GLY A 157 4.18 -19.10 7.02
CA GLY A 157 3.42 -20.34 7.16
C GLY A 157 4.28 -21.60 7.03
N ASN A 158 3.66 -22.71 6.62
CA ASN A 158 4.32 -24.01 6.48
C ASN A 158 4.68 -24.34 5.01
N ALA A 159 4.46 -23.41 4.09
CA ALA A 159 4.35 -23.65 2.65
C ALA A 159 5.64 -23.48 1.83
N ASN A 160 6.81 -23.42 2.47
CA ASN A 160 8.04 -22.90 1.85
C ASN A 160 7.84 -21.49 1.21
N ALA A 161 6.85 -20.72 1.65
CA ALA A 161 6.66 -19.36 1.19
C ALA A 161 7.68 -18.45 1.87
N ILE A 162 8.30 -17.55 1.11
CA ILE A 162 9.26 -16.57 1.60
C ILE A 162 8.74 -15.18 1.24
N ILE A 163 8.74 -14.30 2.23
CA ILE A 163 8.45 -12.89 2.07
C ILE A 163 9.76 -12.12 2.12
N HIS A 164 10.01 -11.26 1.13
CA HIS A 164 11.13 -10.34 1.09
C HIS A 164 10.61 -8.91 1.18
N PHE A 165 10.81 -8.24 2.31
CA PHE A 165 10.45 -6.84 2.49
C PHE A 165 11.41 -5.93 1.71
N LEU A 166 10.85 -5.02 0.91
CA LEU A 166 11.57 -4.10 0.04
C LEU A 166 11.51 -2.63 0.50
N SER A 167 10.50 -2.29 1.31
CA SER A 167 10.31 -0.97 1.93
C SER A 167 9.52 -1.18 3.24
N PRO A 168 9.62 -0.28 4.23
CA PRO A 168 10.45 0.93 4.28
C PRO A 168 11.90 0.67 4.67
N ASN A 169 12.81 1.58 4.31
CA ASN A 169 14.20 1.59 4.81
C ASN A 169 14.34 2.50 6.05
N ASN A 170 15.55 2.63 6.59
CA ASN A 170 15.80 3.45 7.79
C ASN A 170 15.56 4.96 7.59
N GLU A 171 15.78 5.49 6.38
CA GLU A 171 15.50 6.89 6.06
C GLU A 171 13.99 7.15 6.01
N ASP A 172 13.24 6.24 5.38
CA ASP A 172 11.77 6.27 5.33
C ASP A 172 11.17 6.26 6.74
N ILE A 173 11.68 5.39 7.64
CA ILE A 173 11.23 5.33 9.04
C ILE A 173 11.54 6.62 9.80
N LYS A 174 12.71 7.24 9.60
CA LYS A 174 13.03 8.54 10.21
C LYS A 174 12.12 9.66 9.72
N ALA A 175 11.80 9.66 8.42
CA ALA A 175 10.85 10.60 7.84
C ALA A 175 9.44 10.42 8.44
N LEU A 176 9.00 9.16 8.57
CA LEU A 176 7.73 8.82 9.21
C LEU A 176 7.70 9.23 10.69
N GLU A 177 8.79 9.05 11.44
CA GLU A 177 8.89 9.51 12.84
C GLU A 177 8.68 11.02 12.95
N SER A 178 9.35 11.79 12.10
CA SER A 178 9.20 13.24 12.03
C SER A 178 7.76 13.62 11.71
N PHE A 179 7.15 12.97 10.70
CA PHE A 179 5.74 13.16 10.34
C PHE A 179 4.80 12.92 11.54
N TRP A 180 4.96 11.81 12.26
CA TRP A 180 4.14 11.50 13.44
C TRP A 180 4.28 12.54 14.54
N LYS A 181 5.50 12.97 14.86
CA LYS A 181 5.74 14.02 15.86
C LYS A 181 5.00 15.30 15.49
N LYS A 182 5.10 15.73 14.22
CA LYS A 182 4.36 16.89 13.71
C LYS A 182 2.85 16.71 13.88
N ARG A 183 2.31 15.54 13.50
CA ARG A 183 0.87 15.29 13.51
C ARG A 183 0.29 15.21 14.92
N LEU A 184 0.97 14.53 15.84
CA LEU A 184 0.55 14.38 17.23
C LEU A 184 0.57 15.71 18.00
N ILE A 185 1.53 16.60 17.70
CA ILE A 185 1.54 17.97 18.24
C ILE A 185 0.34 18.76 17.72
N LYS A 186 0.08 18.71 16.41
CA LYS A 186 -1.08 19.37 15.78
C LYS A 186 -2.41 18.91 16.37
N ASP A 187 -2.55 17.59 16.59
CA ASP A 187 -3.75 16.98 17.17
C ASP A 187 -3.84 17.18 18.71
N ARG A 188 -2.89 17.91 19.31
CA ARG A 188 -2.79 18.22 20.75
C ARG A 188 -2.66 16.97 21.64
N LEU A 189 -2.17 15.87 21.07
CA LEU A 189 -1.95 14.59 21.76
C LEU A 189 -0.54 14.48 22.36
N LEU A 190 0.41 15.30 21.88
CA LEU A 190 1.73 15.52 22.50
C LEU A 190 1.82 16.96 23.02
N LYS A 191 2.32 17.14 24.26
CA LYS A 191 2.57 18.48 24.83
C LYS A 191 3.92 19.02 24.36
N LYS A 192 3.96 20.29 23.96
CA LYS A 192 5.16 21.05 23.50
C LYS A 192 6.33 21.04 24.52
N ALA A 193 6.05 20.78 25.80
CA ALA A 193 7.04 20.77 26.89
C ALA A 193 7.90 19.49 27.00
N HIS A 194 7.76 18.54 26.06
CA HIS A 194 8.55 17.29 26.05
C HIS A 194 9.56 17.20 24.90
N SER A 195 9.71 18.25 24.09
CA SER A 195 10.79 18.38 23.13
C SER A 195 11.71 19.49 23.61
N GLU A 196 12.82 19.12 24.24
CA GLU A 196 13.91 20.07 24.45
C GLU A 196 14.40 20.59 23.09
N GLU A 197 14.42 21.93 23.02
CA GLU A 197 15.17 22.79 22.11
C GLU A 197 14.95 22.73 20.59
N PHE A 198 14.62 23.94 20.08
CA PHE A 198 14.50 24.38 18.69
C PHE A 198 13.25 23.95 17.91
N TRP A 199 12.90 24.81 16.93
CA TRP A 199 11.85 24.68 15.90
C TRP A 199 10.59 25.56 16.02
N ASP A 200 10.72 26.86 16.36
CA ASP A 200 9.55 27.76 16.29
C ASP A 200 9.47 28.71 15.08
N ASP A 201 10.49 28.87 14.22
CA ASP A 201 10.36 29.83 13.09
C ASP A 201 10.50 29.21 11.68
N ALA A 202 10.98 27.97 11.56
CA ALA A 202 11.07 27.24 10.28
C ALA A 202 9.84 26.32 10.01
N TYR A 203 8.96 26.17 11.00
CA TYR A 203 7.85 25.22 10.98
C TYR A 203 6.66 25.69 10.13
N GLU A 204 6.34 26.98 10.16
CA GLU A 204 5.27 27.55 9.31
C GLU A 204 5.69 27.66 7.84
N PHE A 205 6.98 27.76 7.54
CA PHE A 205 7.46 27.85 6.15
C PHE A 205 7.48 26.46 5.46
N SER A 206 7.79 25.38 6.19
CA SER A 206 7.82 24.01 5.64
C SER A 206 6.43 23.47 5.28
N LEU A 207 5.39 23.84 6.02
CA LEU A 207 4.02 23.40 5.77
C LEU A 207 3.40 24.01 4.50
N SER A 208 4.05 25.03 3.92
CA SER A 208 3.70 25.54 2.59
C SER A 208 4.24 24.67 1.45
N LYS A 209 5.17 23.74 1.72
CA LYS A 209 5.83 22.89 0.72
C LYS A 209 5.43 21.40 0.76
N ASP A 210 4.81 20.93 1.84
CA ASP A 210 4.30 19.55 1.96
C ASP A 210 2.90 19.35 1.35
N MET A 211 2.38 20.33 0.59
CA MET A 211 1.47 19.96 -0.49
C MET A 211 2.35 19.35 -1.58
N PRO A 212 2.26 18.04 -1.88
CA PRO A 212 2.83 17.54 -3.12
C PRO A 212 2.38 18.50 -4.22
N GLY A 213 3.32 18.93 -5.07
CA GLY A 213 3.06 19.84 -6.18
C GLY A 213 1.87 19.32 -6.95
N PHE A 214 0.69 19.87 -6.68
CA PHE A 214 -0.56 19.39 -7.26
C PHE A 214 -0.62 19.96 -8.66
N HIS A 215 0.04 19.28 -9.59
CA HIS A 215 -0.08 19.58 -11.00
C HIS A 215 -1.40 18.98 -11.48
N PHE A 216 -2.47 19.77 -11.34
CA PHE A 216 -3.71 19.50 -12.04
C PHE A 216 -3.46 19.64 -13.55
N HIS A 217 -3.10 18.54 -14.20
CA HIS A 217 -3.20 18.47 -15.64
C HIS A 217 -4.65 18.17 -15.99
N GLU A 218 -5.41 19.23 -16.27
CA GLU A 218 -6.70 19.13 -16.95
C GLU A 218 -6.45 18.52 -18.33
N LYS A 219 -6.43 17.19 -18.42
CA LYS A 219 -6.30 16.50 -19.70
C LYS A 219 -7.64 16.59 -20.41
N LYS A 220 -7.70 17.45 -21.43
CA LYS A 220 -8.77 17.44 -22.43
C LYS A 220 -8.91 16.03 -22.99
N VAL A 221 -10.05 15.40 -22.71
CA VAL A 221 -10.47 14.12 -23.25
C VAL A 221 -10.75 14.29 -24.74
N SER A 222 -9.71 14.15 -25.55
CA SER A 222 -9.75 13.94 -27.01
C SER A 222 -8.32 14.07 -27.55
N LYS A 223 -7.51 13.02 -27.39
CA LYS A 223 -6.43 12.68 -28.32
C LYS A 223 -5.82 11.34 -27.91
N ASN A 224 -5.71 10.43 -28.87
CA ASN A 224 -4.89 9.25 -28.73
C ASN A 224 -3.48 9.68 -28.30
N HIS A 225 -3.01 9.11 -27.20
CA HIS A 225 -1.71 9.43 -26.65
C HIS A 225 -0.61 8.73 -27.45
N ASP A 226 0.50 9.42 -27.68
CA ASP A 226 1.72 8.77 -28.15
C ASP A 226 2.42 8.15 -26.93
N LEU A 227 2.24 6.84 -26.73
CA LEU A 227 2.79 6.12 -25.58
C LEU A 227 4.33 6.24 -25.50
N LEU A 228 5.02 6.22 -26.64
CA LEU A 228 6.48 6.34 -26.67
C LEU A 228 6.94 7.74 -26.28
N LYS A 229 6.12 8.77 -26.53
CA LYS A 229 6.37 10.12 -26.03
C LYS A 229 6.10 10.22 -24.53
N LEU A 230 5.04 9.56 -24.03
CA LEU A 230 4.73 9.54 -22.59
C LEU A 230 5.86 8.89 -21.77
N CYS A 231 6.51 7.85 -22.29
CA CYS A 231 7.69 7.23 -21.67
C CYS A 231 8.91 8.17 -21.53
N LYS A 232 8.85 9.38 -22.09
CA LYS A 232 9.90 10.41 -22.01
C LYS A 232 9.47 11.60 -21.15
N GLU A 233 8.31 11.54 -20.51
CA GLU A 233 7.90 12.57 -19.55
C GLU A 233 8.89 12.63 -18.38
N THR A 234 9.00 13.81 -17.77
CA THR A 234 9.90 14.01 -16.65
C THR A 234 9.34 13.32 -15.42
N TYR A 235 10.12 12.42 -14.84
CA TYR A 235 9.80 11.77 -13.58
C TYR A 235 10.21 12.66 -12.40
N GLU A 236 9.27 12.88 -11.48
CA GLU A 236 9.47 13.59 -10.21
C GLU A 236 9.12 12.63 -9.07
N PRO A 237 10.08 12.22 -8.22
CA PRO A 237 9.80 11.27 -7.14
C PRO A 237 8.76 11.79 -6.14
N ASP A 238 7.91 10.89 -5.63
CA ASP A 238 7.04 11.18 -4.48
C ASP A 238 7.88 11.50 -3.23
N GLY A 239 7.47 12.53 -2.49
CA GLY A 239 8.15 12.97 -1.26
C GLY A 239 7.38 12.70 0.04
N SER A 240 6.24 12.00 -0.03
CA SER A 240 5.38 11.75 1.12
C SER A 240 6.03 10.76 2.08
N ALA A 241 6.19 11.17 3.34
CA ALA A 241 6.69 10.29 4.40
C ALA A 241 5.73 9.13 4.71
N SER A 242 4.41 9.31 4.50
CA SER A 242 3.44 8.22 4.67
C SER A 242 3.63 7.16 3.59
N ASN A 243 3.70 7.59 2.34
CA ASN A 243 3.86 6.72 1.16
C ASN A 243 5.19 5.96 1.22
N GLY A 244 6.30 6.68 1.46
CA GLY A 244 7.63 6.09 1.62
C GLY A 244 7.73 5.09 2.77
N SER A 245 6.85 5.19 3.76
CA SER A 245 6.79 4.23 4.88
C SER A 245 6.08 2.91 4.57
N SER A 246 5.51 2.79 3.37
CA SER A 246 4.72 1.63 2.96
C SER A 246 5.50 0.33 3.07
N ILE A 247 4.89 -0.68 3.69
CA ILE A 247 5.41 -2.05 3.67
C ILE A 247 5.18 -2.63 2.26
N SER A 248 6.23 -2.67 1.44
CA SER A 248 6.26 -3.40 0.17
C SER A 248 7.08 -4.66 0.27
N PHE A 249 6.69 -5.68 -0.49
CA PHE A 249 7.34 -6.99 -0.42
C PHE A 249 7.17 -7.83 -1.67
N VAL A 250 8.06 -8.80 -1.83
CA VAL A 250 7.90 -9.94 -2.72
C VAL A 250 7.42 -11.14 -1.92
N ILE A 251 6.45 -11.89 -2.45
CA ILE A 251 6.17 -13.26 -2.00
C ILE A 251 6.69 -14.26 -3.04
N GLU A 252 7.48 -15.23 -2.59
CA GLU A 252 7.94 -16.37 -3.36
C GLU A 252 7.36 -17.66 -2.76
N THR A 253 6.59 -18.42 -3.55
CA THR A 253 6.04 -19.72 -3.11
C THR A 253 5.67 -20.57 -4.31
N GLU A 254 5.87 -21.89 -4.23
CA GLU A 254 5.53 -22.86 -5.29
C GLU A 254 6.06 -22.47 -6.69
N GLY A 255 7.24 -21.83 -6.75
CA GLY A 255 7.86 -21.36 -8.00
C GLY A 255 7.23 -20.09 -8.59
N LYS A 256 6.29 -19.46 -7.87
CA LYS A 256 5.66 -18.19 -8.21
C LYS A 256 6.31 -17.04 -7.45
N ARG A 257 6.41 -15.88 -8.10
CA ARG A 257 6.94 -14.65 -7.52
C ARG A 257 5.99 -13.48 -7.80
N VAL A 258 5.49 -12.85 -6.74
CA VAL A 258 4.57 -11.70 -6.86
C VAL A 258 5.08 -10.51 -6.05
N LEU A 259 5.08 -9.33 -6.67
CA LEU A 259 5.54 -8.08 -6.08
C LEU A 259 4.35 -7.19 -5.71
N PHE A 260 4.29 -6.78 -4.43
CA PHE A 260 3.30 -5.83 -3.92
C PHE A 260 4.02 -4.56 -3.46
N LEU A 261 3.76 -3.43 -4.14
CA LEU A 261 4.50 -2.19 -3.93
C LEU A 261 3.91 -1.26 -2.87
N GLY A 262 2.69 -1.51 -2.38
CA GLY A 262 1.98 -0.55 -1.52
C GLY A 262 1.98 0.83 -2.17
N ASP A 263 2.34 1.87 -1.41
CA ASP A 263 2.58 3.21 -1.94
C ASP A 263 4.07 3.61 -1.86
N SER A 264 4.96 2.61 -1.77
CA SER A 264 6.39 2.83 -1.56
C SER A 264 7.02 3.73 -2.64
N HIS A 265 8.08 4.44 -2.24
CA HIS A 265 8.96 5.16 -3.16
C HIS A 265 9.73 4.20 -4.06
N ALA A 266 9.82 4.53 -5.35
CA ALA A 266 10.47 3.69 -6.34
C ALA A 266 11.95 3.45 -6.00
N GLU A 267 12.63 4.48 -5.48
CA GLU A 267 14.05 4.49 -5.17
C GLU A 267 14.40 3.48 -4.06
N THR A 268 13.59 3.42 -3.01
CA THR A 268 13.74 2.43 -1.93
C THR A 268 13.56 1.02 -2.47
N VAL A 269 12.51 0.79 -3.26
CA VAL A 269 12.21 -0.53 -3.85
C VAL A 269 13.33 -0.98 -4.79
N MET A 270 13.81 -0.10 -5.68
CA MET A 270 14.90 -0.41 -6.61
C MET A 270 16.18 -0.82 -5.87
N THR A 271 16.52 -0.10 -4.81
CA THR A 271 17.69 -0.42 -3.97
C THR A 271 17.57 -1.81 -3.37
N SER A 272 16.40 -2.13 -2.80
CA SER A 272 16.13 -3.44 -2.20
C SER A 272 16.11 -4.57 -3.23
N LEU A 273 15.53 -4.36 -4.43
CA LEU A 273 15.50 -5.36 -5.50
C LEU A 273 16.92 -5.69 -5.99
N LYS A 274 17.76 -4.67 -6.21
CA LYS A 274 19.16 -4.86 -6.60
C LYS A 274 19.95 -5.61 -5.53
N ALA A 275 19.73 -5.28 -4.26
CA ALA A 275 20.37 -5.98 -3.15
C ALA A 275 19.90 -7.44 -3.02
N LEU A 276 18.62 -7.71 -3.28
CA LEU A 276 18.02 -9.03 -3.13
C LEU A 276 18.39 -9.99 -4.28
N TYR A 277 18.34 -9.50 -5.51
CA TYR A 277 18.49 -10.34 -6.70
C TYR A 277 19.80 -10.14 -7.47
N GLY A 278 20.63 -9.17 -7.08
CA GLY A 278 21.87 -8.79 -7.78
C GLY A 278 21.58 -7.87 -8.96
N GLU A 279 22.30 -6.75 -9.06
CA GLU A 279 22.11 -5.75 -10.12
C GLU A 279 22.36 -6.33 -11.52
N GLU A 280 23.29 -7.26 -11.63
CA GLU A 280 23.65 -7.97 -12.87
C GLU A 280 22.57 -8.91 -13.39
N ASN A 281 21.62 -9.30 -12.55
CA ASN A 281 20.53 -10.21 -12.90
C ASN A 281 19.25 -9.46 -13.33
N ALA A 282 19.29 -8.13 -13.40
CA ALA A 282 18.19 -7.35 -13.93
C ALA A 282 18.04 -7.54 -15.46
N PRO A 283 16.81 -7.48 -16.01
CA PRO A 283 15.56 -7.29 -15.29
C PRO A 283 15.07 -8.56 -14.58
N TYR A 284 14.35 -8.38 -13.47
CA TYR A 284 13.81 -9.45 -12.66
C TYR A 284 12.40 -9.82 -13.13
N HIS A 285 12.16 -11.12 -13.30
CA HIS A 285 10.85 -11.65 -13.69
C HIS A 285 9.93 -11.82 -12.47
N PHE A 286 8.67 -11.43 -12.62
CA PHE A 286 7.57 -11.62 -11.67
C PHE A 286 6.34 -12.16 -12.39
N ASP A 287 5.62 -13.12 -11.78
CA ASP A 287 4.34 -13.59 -12.34
C ASP A 287 3.25 -12.50 -12.26
N ALA A 288 3.35 -11.62 -11.25
CA ALA A 288 2.53 -10.42 -11.16
C ALA A 288 3.20 -9.29 -10.37
N VAL A 289 2.85 -8.04 -10.72
CA VAL A 289 3.27 -6.82 -10.00
C VAL A 289 2.04 -5.96 -9.72
N LYS A 290 1.74 -5.68 -8.45
CA LYS A 290 0.81 -4.62 -8.05
C LYS A 290 1.54 -3.29 -8.03
N LEU A 291 1.11 -2.38 -8.89
CA LEU A 291 1.69 -1.04 -9.03
C LEU A 291 1.63 -0.25 -7.72
N SER A 292 2.65 0.58 -7.51
CA SER A 292 2.74 1.46 -6.35
C SER A 292 1.70 2.57 -6.45
N HIS A 293 1.07 2.94 -5.33
CA HIS A 293 0.22 4.13 -5.20
C HIS A 293 -0.77 4.26 -6.36
N HIS A 294 -1.54 3.18 -6.54
CA HIS A 294 -2.60 3.08 -7.55
C HIS A 294 -2.16 3.26 -9.02
N GLY A 295 -0.85 3.24 -9.30
CA GLY A 295 -0.28 3.53 -10.62
C GLY A 295 0.14 5.00 -10.83
N SER A 296 0.36 5.75 -9.75
CA SER A 296 0.98 7.08 -9.77
C SER A 296 2.36 7.04 -10.44
N TYR A 297 2.62 7.96 -11.38
CA TYR A 297 3.91 8.02 -12.06
C TYR A 297 5.06 8.38 -11.10
N ASN A 298 4.79 9.21 -10.10
CA ASN A 298 5.75 9.65 -9.08
C ASN A 298 6.25 8.50 -8.17
N ASN A 299 5.55 7.37 -8.14
CA ASN A 299 5.92 6.17 -7.37
C ASN A 299 6.38 5.01 -8.26
N ASN A 300 6.31 5.15 -9.59
CA ASN A 300 6.61 4.11 -10.55
C ASN A 300 7.58 4.65 -11.62
N SER A 301 8.85 4.83 -11.21
CA SER A 301 9.87 5.46 -12.06
C SER A 301 10.19 4.67 -13.34
N PRO A 302 10.65 5.35 -14.41
CA PRO A 302 11.18 4.69 -15.61
C PRO A 302 12.26 3.66 -15.29
N GLU A 303 13.16 3.97 -14.36
CA GLU A 303 14.24 3.11 -13.90
C GLU A 303 13.70 1.88 -13.18
N LEU A 304 12.67 2.01 -12.34
CA LEU A 304 12.02 0.88 -11.68
C LEU A 304 11.43 -0.06 -12.74
N PHE A 305 10.69 0.50 -13.71
CA PHE A 305 10.20 -0.31 -14.83
C PHE A 305 11.33 -0.98 -15.59
N SER A 306 12.49 -0.34 -15.75
CA SER A 306 13.67 -0.94 -16.40
C SER A 306 14.12 -2.24 -15.73
N LEU A 307 13.96 -2.35 -14.40
CA LEU A 307 14.33 -3.51 -13.59
C LEU A 307 13.27 -4.63 -13.57
N LEU A 308 12.04 -4.36 -14.01
CA LEU A 308 10.92 -5.28 -13.90
C LEU A 308 10.50 -5.87 -15.25
N VAL A 309 10.22 -7.17 -15.25
CA VAL A 309 9.46 -7.89 -16.28
C VAL A 309 8.33 -8.64 -15.57
N ALA A 310 7.11 -8.49 -16.06
CA ALA A 310 5.97 -9.20 -15.49
C ALA A 310 4.88 -9.54 -16.51
N ASP A 311 4.27 -10.71 -16.31
CA ASP A 311 3.14 -11.20 -17.11
C ASP A 311 1.86 -10.45 -16.81
N LYS A 312 1.65 -10.12 -15.52
CA LYS A 312 0.42 -9.51 -15.00
C LYS A 312 0.74 -8.24 -14.22
N TRP A 313 0.11 -7.14 -14.61
CA TRP A 313 0.21 -5.85 -13.93
C TRP A 313 -1.11 -5.54 -13.27
N LEU A 314 -1.11 -5.27 -11.98
CA LEU A 314 -2.32 -5.11 -11.19
C LEU A 314 -2.48 -3.64 -10.80
N VAL A 315 -3.64 -3.08 -11.12
CA VAL A 315 -4.06 -1.71 -10.80
C VAL A 315 -5.27 -1.79 -9.87
N SER A 316 -5.24 -1.02 -8.77
CA SER A 316 -6.33 -0.94 -7.82
C SER A 316 -6.69 0.52 -7.57
N THR A 317 -7.76 1.01 -8.21
CA THR A 317 -8.30 2.36 -8.02
C THR A 317 -9.52 2.58 -8.91
N ASN A 318 -10.47 3.38 -8.45
CA ASN A 318 -11.59 3.87 -9.25
C ASN A 318 -11.29 5.18 -10.02
N GLY A 319 -10.11 5.77 -9.83
CA GLY A 319 -9.68 6.99 -10.51
C GLY A 319 -10.30 8.31 -10.01
N ASP A 320 -11.34 8.28 -9.17
CA ASP A 320 -12.17 9.46 -8.88
C ASP A 320 -11.46 10.61 -8.15
N LYS A 321 -10.45 10.32 -7.32
CA LYS A 321 -9.80 11.33 -6.45
C LYS A 321 -8.53 11.93 -7.04
N TYR A 322 -7.70 11.08 -7.65
CA TYR A 322 -6.36 11.44 -8.11
C TYR A 322 -6.15 11.19 -9.61
N ASN A 323 -7.17 10.72 -10.32
CA ASN A 323 -7.10 10.35 -11.73
C ASN A 323 -6.02 9.29 -12.05
N HIS A 324 -5.70 8.45 -11.07
CA HIS A 324 -4.85 7.28 -11.24
C HIS A 324 -5.61 6.11 -11.90
N PRO A 325 -4.92 5.19 -12.58
CA PRO A 325 -3.47 5.20 -12.82
C PRO A 325 -3.06 6.26 -13.86
N ASP A 326 -1.80 6.68 -13.79
CA ASP A 326 -1.29 7.68 -14.72
C ASP A 326 -0.91 7.05 -16.07
N MET A 327 -1.28 7.72 -17.17
CA MET A 327 -0.98 7.23 -18.51
C MET A 327 0.52 7.00 -18.78
N PRO A 328 1.48 7.82 -18.29
CA PRO A 328 2.92 7.52 -18.41
C PRO A 328 3.32 6.21 -17.73
N THR A 329 2.76 5.90 -16.55
CA THR A 329 2.96 4.62 -15.87
C THR A 329 2.50 3.46 -16.76
N LEU A 330 1.28 3.56 -17.30
CA LEU A 330 0.75 2.54 -18.22
C LEU A 330 1.56 2.46 -19.52
N ALA A 331 2.07 3.58 -20.04
CA ALA A 331 2.91 3.60 -21.23
C ALA A 331 4.20 2.81 -21.03
N HIS A 332 4.90 2.99 -19.90
CA HIS A 332 6.10 2.19 -19.58
C HIS A 332 5.79 0.69 -19.52
N ILE A 333 4.63 0.34 -18.96
CA ILE A 333 4.14 -1.04 -18.99
C ILE A 333 3.91 -1.44 -20.44
N ILE A 334 3.06 -0.76 -21.22
CA ILE A 334 2.59 -1.14 -22.57
C ILE A 334 3.67 -1.16 -23.65
N THR A 335 4.75 -0.38 -23.54
CA THR A 335 5.77 -0.29 -24.59
C THR A 335 6.97 -1.24 -24.43
N LYS A 336 7.18 -1.84 -23.25
CA LYS A 336 8.38 -2.65 -22.93
C LYS A 336 8.48 -4.09 -23.49
N ASP A 337 7.38 -4.83 -23.65
CA ASP A 337 7.31 -6.27 -23.90
C ASP A 337 6.00 -6.68 -24.60
N LYS A 338 5.87 -7.95 -24.98
CA LYS A 338 4.69 -8.46 -25.71
C LYS A 338 3.86 -9.41 -24.84
N GLY A 339 2.54 -9.30 -24.96
CA GLY A 339 1.60 -10.27 -24.37
C GLY A 339 1.28 -10.06 -22.89
N ARG A 340 1.56 -8.87 -22.35
CA ARG A 340 1.26 -8.53 -20.96
C ARG A 340 -0.24 -8.34 -20.73
N LYS A 341 -0.68 -8.60 -19.51
CA LYS A 341 -2.06 -8.39 -19.08
C LYS A 341 -2.10 -7.32 -17.99
N ILE A 342 -2.94 -6.31 -18.16
CA ILE A 342 -3.14 -5.25 -17.17
C ILE A 342 -4.54 -5.43 -16.57
N TYR A 343 -4.57 -5.77 -15.29
CA TYR A 343 -5.79 -6.03 -14.54
C TYR A 343 -6.19 -4.79 -13.76
N PHE A 344 -7.44 -4.36 -13.92
CA PHE A 344 -8.04 -3.28 -13.15
C PHE A 344 -9.16 -3.88 -12.29
N ASN A 345 -9.29 -3.42 -11.04
CA ASN A 345 -10.43 -3.78 -10.19
C ASN A 345 -11.69 -2.93 -10.46
N TYR A 346 -11.61 -1.96 -11.37
CA TYR A 346 -12.71 -1.17 -11.89
C TYR A 346 -12.67 -1.08 -13.41
N ASP A 347 -13.82 -0.81 -14.01
CA ASP A 347 -13.92 -0.46 -15.43
C ASP A 347 -13.83 1.07 -15.54
N LEU A 348 -12.69 1.56 -16.01
CA LEU A 348 -12.36 3.00 -16.05
C LEU A 348 -12.39 3.53 -17.49
N PRO A 349 -12.63 4.84 -17.70
CA PRO A 349 -12.53 5.44 -19.04
C PRO A 349 -11.18 5.20 -19.74
N ILE A 350 -10.08 5.11 -18.98
CA ILE A 350 -8.74 4.78 -19.52
C ILE A 350 -8.67 3.34 -20.05
N CYS A 351 -9.47 2.41 -19.52
CA CYS A 351 -9.56 1.04 -20.02
C CYS A 351 -10.23 1.01 -21.40
N GLU A 352 -11.29 1.80 -21.59
CA GLU A 352 -11.95 1.97 -22.89
C GLU A 352 -11.00 2.61 -23.90
N GLU A 353 -10.27 3.67 -23.51
CA GLU A 353 -9.26 4.32 -24.37
C GLU A 353 -8.18 3.32 -24.81
N LEU A 354 -7.62 2.56 -23.87
CA LEU A 354 -6.55 1.61 -24.15
C LEU A 354 -7.01 0.38 -24.94
N SER A 355 -8.32 0.16 -25.06
CA SER A 355 -8.90 -0.90 -25.90
C SER A 355 -9.02 -0.49 -27.37
N ASP A 356 -8.71 0.76 -27.72
CA ASP A 356 -8.70 1.23 -29.11
C ASP A 356 -7.67 0.46 -29.96
N GLU A 357 -8.10 -0.02 -31.14
CA GLU A 357 -7.28 -0.79 -32.07
C GLU A 357 -5.96 -0.08 -32.46
N LEU A 358 -5.90 1.25 -32.37
CA LEU A 358 -4.70 2.02 -32.67
C LEU A 358 -3.53 1.67 -31.75
N TYR A 359 -3.77 1.44 -30.45
CA TYR A 359 -2.71 1.00 -29.54
C TYR A 359 -2.28 -0.43 -29.83
N HIS A 360 -3.21 -1.28 -30.27
CA HIS A 360 -2.98 -2.69 -30.55
C HIS A 360 -2.29 -2.97 -31.90
N LYS A 361 -2.13 -1.96 -32.77
CA LYS A 361 -1.31 -2.06 -33.99
C LYS A 361 0.17 -2.18 -33.68
N ASP A 362 0.64 -1.41 -32.71
CA ASP A 362 2.06 -1.28 -32.38
C ASP A 362 2.44 -2.07 -31.12
N PHE A 363 1.49 -2.31 -30.22
CA PHE A 363 1.75 -2.94 -28.92
C PHE A 363 0.82 -4.14 -28.66
N ASN A 364 1.39 -5.21 -28.13
CA ASN A 364 0.63 -6.42 -27.77
C ASN A 364 0.39 -6.47 -26.26
N PHE A 365 -0.81 -6.13 -25.82
CA PHE A 365 -1.26 -6.18 -24.42
C PHE A 365 -2.76 -6.45 -24.34
N GLU A 366 -3.23 -6.85 -23.17
CA GLU A 366 -4.66 -7.08 -22.87
C GLU A 366 -5.06 -6.27 -21.63
N ILE A 367 -6.18 -5.55 -21.71
CA ILE A 367 -6.82 -4.90 -20.56
C ILE A 367 -7.90 -5.83 -20.03
N ILE A 368 -7.89 -6.09 -18.72
CA ILE A 368 -8.83 -6.99 -18.06
C ILE A 368 -9.50 -6.23 -16.92
N THR A 369 -10.82 -6.09 -17.02
CA THR A 369 -11.69 -5.40 -16.06
C THR A 369 -12.63 -6.39 -15.38
N PRO A 370 -13.23 -6.05 -14.21
CA PRO A 370 -14.11 -6.97 -13.49
C PRO A 370 -15.43 -7.22 -14.25
N LYS A 371 -15.97 -8.43 -14.10
CA LYS A 371 -17.35 -8.73 -14.51
C LYS A 371 -18.31 -8.37 -13.38
N GLY A 372 -18.78 -7.13 -13.36
CA GLY A 372 -19.70 -6.62 -12.33
C GLY A 372 -19.00 -5.83 -11.22
N LYS A 373 -19.58 -5.82 -10.02
CA LYS A 373 -19.18 -4.90 -8.93
C LYS A 373 -18.34 -5.54 -7.81
N SER A 374 -17.90 -6.78 -7.96
CA SER A 374 -17.23 -7.53 -6.87
C SER A 374 -15.70 -7.41 -6.86
N GLY A 375 -15.13 -6.48 -7.63
CA GLY A 375 -13.69 -6.42 -7.87
C GLY A 375 -13.22 -7.51 -8.84
N ILE A 376 -11.93 -7.81 -8.82
CA ILE A 376 -11.30 -8.71 -9.80
C ILE A 376 -10.52 -9.84 -9.11
N GLN A 377 -10.60 -11.04 -9.67
CA GLN A 377 -9.84 -12.22 -9.25
C GLN A 377 -8.81 -12.59 -10.33
N ILE A 378 -7.58 -12.86 -9.90
CA ILE A 378 -6.45 -13.19 -10.75
C ILE A 378 -5.83 -14.51 -10.28
N GLU A 379 -5.72 -15.46 -11.20
CA GLU A 379 -4.90 -16.67 -11.00
C GLU A 379 -3.47 -16.39 -11.47
N ILE A 380 -2.50 -16.68 -10.61
CA ILE A 380 -1.08 -16.40 -10.80
C ILE A 380 -0.30 -17.69 -10.97
#